data_AF-A0A2P4SRL2-F1
#
_entry.id   AF-A0A2P4SRL2-F1
#
_cell.length_a   1.000
_cell.length_b   1.000
_cell.length_c   1.000
_cell.angle_alpha   90.00
_cell.angle_beta   90.00
_cell.angle_gamma   90.00
#
_symmetry.space_group_name_H-M   'P 1'
#
loop_
_entity.id
_entity.type
_entity.pdbx_description
1 polymer ?
#
loop_
_entity_poly.entity_id
_entity_poly.type
_entity_poly.pdbx_seq_one_letter_code
_entity_poly.pdbx_strand_id
1 'polypeptide(L)'
;LLYKAIDSNGENVGPVYNYRVEISIFFIIYIIIIAFFMMNIFVGFVIVTFQEQGEQEYKNCELDKNQRQCVEYALKARPLRRYIPKNPYQYKFWYVVNSTGFEYIMFVLIMLNTLCLAMQHYGQSKLFNDAMDIMNMVFTGVFTVEMVLKLIAFKPKGYFSDAWNTFDSLIVIGSIVDVVLSEADHYFTDAWNTFDALIVVGSVVDIAITEV
;
A
#
# COMPACT_ATOMS: atom_id res chain seq x y z
N LEU A 1 -7.89 -37.57 -17.38
CA LEU A 1 -8.58 -37.99 -18.62
C LEU A 1 -7.73 -37.71 -19.84
N LEU A 2 -7.24 -36.47 -20.02
CA LEU A 2 -6.35 -36.08 -21.12
C LEU A 2 -5.20 -37.07 -21.39
N TYR A 3 -4.32 -37.31 -20.43
CA TYR A 3 -3.17 -38.21 -20.62
C TYR A 3 -3.60 -39.65 -20.97
N LYS A 4 -4.66 -40.18 -20.34
CA LYS A 4 -5.21 -41.50 -20.69
C LYS A 4 -5.77 -41.56 -22.12
N ALA A 5 -6.28 -40.43 -22.63
CA ALA A 5 -6.78 -40.35 -24.00
C ALA A 5 -5.63 -40.21 -25.01
N ILE A 6 -4.56 -39.49 -24.68
CA ILE A 6 -3.34 -39.40 -25.49
C ILE A 6 -2.67 -40.77 -25.63
N ASP A 7 -2.62 -41.55 -24.54
CA ASP A 7 -2.01 -42.88 -24.54
C ASP A 7 -2.94 -43.98 -25.08
N SER A 8 -4.14 -43.63 -25.57
CA SER A 8 -5.13 -44.61 -26.01
C SER A 8 -4.77 -45.25 -27.36
N ASN A 9 -4.85 -46.58 -27.43
CA ASN A 9 -4.55 -47.38 -28.63
C ASN A 9 -5.85 -47.98 -29.23
N GLY A 10 -5.82 -49.21 -29.73
CA GLY A 10 -6.98 -49.94 -30.25
C GLY A 10 -7.84 -50.57 -29.15
N GLU A 11 -8.98 -51.11 -29.56
CA GLU A 11 -9.92 -51.77 -28.65
C GLU A 11 -9.28 -53.00 -27.98
N ASN A 12 -9.45 -53.12 -26.66
CA ASN A 12 -8.89 -54.20 -25.83
C ASN A 12 -7.34 -54.28 -25.80
N VAL A 13 -6.63 -53.21 -26.16
CA VAL A 13 -5.17 -53.13 -26.07
C VAL A 13 -4.75 -52.13 -24.98
N GLY A 14 -3.63 -52.42 -24.31
CA GLY A 14 -3.04 -51.53 -23.31
C GLY A 14 -2.58 -50.17 -23.89
N PRO A 15 -2.38 -49.16 -23.03
CA PRO A 15 -1.97 -47.82 -23.46
C PRO A 15 -0.53 -47.82 -23.99
N VAL A 16 -0.28 -46.96 -24.98
CA VAL A 16 1.05 -46.71 -25.53
C VAL A 16 1.38 -45.24 -25.30
N TYR A 17 2.50 -44.97 -24.65
CA TYR A 17 2.91 -43.62 -24.26
C TYR A 17 3.00 -42.68 -25.47
N ASN A 18 2.31 -41.53 -25.40
CA ASN A 18 2.30 -40.47 -26.43
C ASN A 18 1.88 -40.95 -27.83
N TYR A 19 0.97 -41.93 -27.91
CA TYR A 19 0.58 -42.50 -29.21
C TYR A 19 -0.30 -41.56 -30.05
N ARG A 20 -1.27 -40.86 -29.45
CA ARG A 20 -2.24 -39.99 -30.14
C ARG A 20 -2.31 -38.61 -29.51
N VAL A 21 -1.25 -37.83 -29.66
CA VAL A 21 -1.15 -36.47 -29.09
C VAL A 21 -2.21 -35.53 -29.68
N GLU A 22 -2.70 -35.79 -30.90
CA GLU A 22 -3.72 -34.97 -31.58
C GLU A 22 -5.05 -34.91 -30.82
N ILE A 23 -5.37 -35.95 -30.03
CA ILE A 23 -6.58 -36.00 -29.20
C ILE A 23 -6.58 -34.89 -28.13
N SER A 24 -5.41 -34.36 -27.76
CA SER A 24 -5.32 -33.24 -26.81
C SER A 24 -6.05 -31.98 -27.29
N ILE A 25 -6.06 -31.73 -28.61
CA ILE A 25 -6.73 -30.56 -29.21
C ILE A 25 -8.23 -30.60 -28.93
N PHE A 26 -8.85 -31.79 -28.99
CA PHE A 26 -10.26 -31.96 -28.67
C PHE A 26 -10.59 -31.51 -27.25
N PHE A 27 -9.79 -31.93 -26.26
CA PHE A 27 -10.00 -31.54 -24.86
C PHE A 27 -9.80 -30.04 -24.63
N ILE A 28 -8.81 -29.42 -25.29
CA ILE A 28 -8.57 -27.98 -25.17
C ILE A 28 -9.74 -27.18 -25.72
N ILE A 29 -10.21 -27.51 -26.93
CA ILE A 29 -11.36 -26.85 -27.56
C ILE A 29 -12.61 -27.06 -26.71
N TYR A 30 -12.85 -28.29 -26.24
CA TYR A 30 -13.98 -28.60 -25.37
C TYR A 30 -13.98 -27.77 -24.09
N ILE A 31 -12.85 -27.66 -23.40
CA ILE A 31 -12.73 -26.87 -22.17
C ILE A 31 -13.00 -25.39 -22.46
N ILE A 32 -12.42 -24.83 -23.52
CA ILE A 32 -12.63 -23.41 -23.87
C ILE A 32 -14.11 -23.14 -24.15
N ILE A 33 -14.75 -23.97 -24.97
CA ILE A 33 -16.16 -23.79 -25.34
C ILE A 33 -17.04 -23.90 -24.10
N ILE A 34 -16.91 -24.98 -23.31
CA ILE A 34 -17.74 -25.19 -22.13
C ILE A 34 -17.50 -24.11 -21.09
N ALA A 35 -16.25 -23.71 -20.83
CA ALA A 35 -15.96 -22.65 -19.89
C ALA A 35 -16.58 -21.30 -20.32
N PHE A 36 -16.47 -20.96 -21.60
CA PHE A 36 -17.06 -19.74 -22.15
C PHE A 36 -18.60 -19.73 -22.01
N PHE A 37 -19.26 -20.83 -22.36
CA PHE A 37 -20.71 -20.95 -22.20
C PHE A 37 -21.13 -20.92 -20.73
N MET A 38 -20.45 -21.67 -19.86
CA MET A 38 -20.76 -21.71 -18.44
C MET A 38 -20.62 -20.33 -17.78
N MET A 39 -19.57 -19.58 -18.12
CA MET A 39 -19.38 -18.21 -17.64
C MET A 39 -20.50 -17.28 -18.10
N ASN A 40 -20.87 -17.34 -19.39
CA ASN A 40 -21.92 -16.47 -19.93
C ASN A 40 -23.31 -16.77 -19.36
N ILE A 41 -23.64 -18.06 -19.17
CA ILE A 41 -24.91 -18.47 -18.53
C ILE A 41 -24.95 -17.99 -17.09
N PHE A 42 -23.85 -18.16 -16.35
CA PHE A 42 -23.77 -17.71 -14.96
C PHE A 42 -23.93 -16.19 -14.85
N VAL A 43 -23.19 -15.42 -15.65
CA VAL A 43 -23.29 -13.95 -15.68
C VAL A 43 -24.69 -13.51 -16.09
N GLY A 44 -25.29 -14.13 -17.10
CA GLY A 44 -26.65 -13.83 -17.54
C GLY A 44 -27.69 -14.05 -16.44
N PHE A 45 -27.65 -15.19 -15.76
CA PHE A 45 -28.55 -15.48 -14.65
C PHE A 45 -28.38 -14.50 -13.48
N VAL A 46 -27.13 -14.19 -13.11
CA VAL A 46 -26.83 -13.23 -12.05
C VAL A 46 -27.36 -11.84 -12.41
N ILE A 47 -27.12 -11.36 -13.63
CA ILE A 47 -27.62 -10.04 -14.06
C ILE A 47 -29.15 -9.98 -14.01
N VAL A 48 -29.84 -10.99 -14.56
CA VAL A 48 -31.31 -11.02 -14.58
C VAL A 48 -31.88 -11.02 -13.16
N THR A 49 -31.33 -11.84 -12.27
CA THR A 49 -31.78 -11.90 -10.87
C THR A 49 -31.53 -10.59 -10.12
N PHE A 50 -30.38 -9.93 -10.33
CA PHE A 50 -30.11 -8.60 -9.76
C PHE A 50 -31.01 -7.50 -10.34
N GLN A 51 -31.31 -7.55 -11.64
CA GLN A 51 -32.23 -6.61 -12.28
C GLN A 51 -33.65 -6.77 -11.73
N GLU A 52 -34.12 -8.02 -11.61
CA GLU A 52 -35.45 -8.31 -11.07
C GLU A 52 -35.56 -7.86 -9.60
N GLN A 53 -34.56 -8.15 -8.77
CA GLN A 53 -34.52 -7.66 -7.39
C GLN A 53 -34.50 -6.13 -7.32
N GLY A 54 -33.69 -5.49 -8.18
CA GLY A 54 -33.61 -4.04 -8.28
C GLY A 54 -34.95 -3.42 -8.66
N GLU A 55 -35.63 -3.93 -9.69
CA GLU A 55 -36.94 -3.42 -10.13
C GLU A 55 -38.05 -3.68 -9.11
N GLN A 56 -38.05 -4.83 -8.42
CA GLN A 56 -39.03 -5.14 -7.38
C GLN A 56 -38.96 -4.17 -6.19
N GLU A 57 -37.77 -3.69 -5.82
CA GLU A 57 -37.60 -2.69 -4.76
C GLU A 57 -38.30 -1.36 -5.10
N TYR A 58 -38.42 -1.03 -6.40
CA TYR A 58 -38.99 0.24 -6.87
C TYR A 58 -40.44 0.15 -7.37
N LYS A 59 -41.01 -1.05 -7.50
CA LYS A 59 -42.32 -1.29 -8.14
C LYS A 59 -43.51 -0.56 -7.46
N ASN A 60 -43.37 -0.18 -6.19
CA ASN A 60 -44.41 0.46 -5.39
C ASN A 60 -44.11 1.93 -5.04
N CYS A 61 -43.12 2.57 -5.69
CA CYS A 61 -42.78 3.97 -5.45
C CYS A 61 -43.25 4.86 -6.62
N GLU A 62 -43.90 5.98 -6.30
CA GLU A 62 -44.36 6.96 -7.30
C GLU A 62 -43.21 7.77 -7.93
N LEU A 63 -42.03 7.79 -7.27
CA LEU A 63 -40.85 8.54 -7.71
C LEU A 63 -39.89 7.68 -8.55
N ASP A 64 -39.36 8.26 -9.62
CA ASP A 64 -38.26 7.70 -10.40
C ASP A 64 -36.96 7.59 -9.55
N LYS A 65 -36.05 6.70 -9.96
CA LYS A 65 -34.77 6.44 -9.28
C LYS A 65 -33.94 7.71 -9.09
N ASN A 66 -33.88 8.57 -10.12
CA ASN A 66 -33.12 9.82 -10.06
C ASN A 66 -33.76 10.84 -9.11
N GLN A 67 -35.09 10.91 -9.11
CA GLN A 67 -35.84 11.81 -8.23
C GLN A 67 -35.65 11.42 -6.77
N ARG A 68 -35.74 10.12 -6.45
CA ARG A 68 -35.50 9.62 -5.10
C ARG A 68 -34.08 9.90 -4.63
N GLN A 69 -33.06 9.68 -5.47
CA GLN A 69 -31.68 9.99 -5.12
C GLN A 69 -31.47 11.49 -4.82
N CYS A 70 -32.08 12.37 -5.60
CA CYS A 70 -32.03 13.81 -5.38
C CYS A 70 -32.73 14.21 -4.06
N VAL A 71 -33.94 13.71 -3.83
CA VAL A 71 -34.71 13.97 -2.60
C VAL A 71 -33.97 13.43 -1.38
N GLU A 72 -33.45 12.21 -1.45
CA GLU A 72 -32.70 11.60 -0.36
C GLU A 72 -31.42 12.37 -0.04
N TYR A 73 -30.67 12.80 -1.07
CA TYR A 73 -29.52 13.66 -0.88
C TYR A 73 -29.90 14.98 -0.22
N ALA A 74 -30.95 15.65 -0.71
CA ALA A 74 -31.43 16.91 -0.15
C ALA A 74 -31.87 16.77 1.32
N LEU A 75 -32.53 15.67 1.67
CA LEU A 75 -32.99 15.40 3.04
C LEU A 75 -31.86 14.95 3.99
N LYS A 76 -30.85 14.24 3.48
CA LYS A 76 -29.74 13.69 4.29
C LYS A 76 -28.49 14.57 4.32
N ALA A 77 -28.40 15.58 3.46
CA ALA A 77 -27.24 16.46 3.39
C ALA A 77 -26.97 17.13 4.74
N ARG A 78 -25.72 17.07 5.18
CA ARG A 78 -25.23 17.76 6.38
C ARG A 78 -24.18 18.79 5.96
N PRO A 79 -24.11 19.95 6.63
CA PRO A 79 -23.11 20.95 6.32
C PRO A 79 -21.70 20.39 6.57
N LEU A 80 -20.78 20.64 5.63
CA LEU A 80 -19.37 20.28 5.78
C LEU A 80 -18.72 21.18 6.84
N ARG A 81 -17.99 20.58 7.79
CA ARG A 81 -17.26 21.34 8.81
C ARG A 81 -15.91 21.80 8.29
N ARG A 82 -15.80 23.07 7.89
CA ARG A 82 -14.53 23.73 7.55
C ARG A 82 -14.02 24.51 8.76
N TYR A 83 -12.82 24.20 9.25
CA TYR A 83 -12.19 24.97 10.32
C TYR A 83 -11.52 26.24 9.76
N ILE A 84 -11.89 27.41 10.29
CA ILE A 84 -11.26 28.70 9.94
C ILE A 84 -10.70 29.31 11.24
N PRO A 85 -9.38 29.57 11.31
CA PRO A 85 -8.77 30.14 12.51
C PRO A 85 -9.14 31.63 12.67
N LYS A 86 -9.30 32.07 13.93
CA LYS A 86 -9.60 33.48 14.26
C LYS A 86 -8.34 34.34 14.43
N ASN A 87 -7.23 33.75 14.83
CA ASN A 87 -5.99 34.47 15.12
C ASN A 87 -5.24 34.79 13.81
N PRO A 88 -4.72 36.03 13.62
CA PRO A 88 -4.10 36.44 12.36
C PRO A 88 -2.80 35.68 12.05
N TYR A 89 -1.99 35.37 13.06
CA TYR A 89 -0.78 34.55 12.89
C TYR A 89 -1.11 33.12 12.46
N GLN A 90 -2.11 32.51 13.11
CA GLN A 90 -2.59 31.16 12.77
C GLN A 90 -3.20 31.13 11.35
N TYR A 91 -3.90 32.21 10.97
CA TYR A 91 -4.48 32.35 9.64
C TYR A 91 -3.42 32.37 8.54
N LYS A 92 -2.24 32.98 8.76
CA LYS A 92 -1.14 32.93 7.78
C LYS A 92 -0.68 31.50 7.53
N PHE A 93 -0.46 30.70 8.58
CA PHE A 93 -0.09 29.29 8.45
C PHE A 93 -1.19 28.48 7.76
N TRP A 94 -2.45 28.69 8.16
CA TRP A 94 -3.60 28.05 7.54
C TRP A 94 -3.73 28.39 6.06
N TYR A 95 -3.48 29.63 5.66
CA TYR A 95 -3.51 30.06 4.27
C TYR A 95 -2.42 29.37 3.42
N VAL A 96 -1.20 29.24 3.96
CA VAL A 96 -0.10 28.55 3.28
C VAL A 96 -0.41 27.06 3.11
N VAL A 97 -0.78 26.38 4.19
CA VAL A 97 -1.05 24.93 4.19
C VAL A 97 -2.26 24.57 3.35
N ASN A 98 -3.26 25.45 3.27
CA ASN A 98 -4.46 25.25 2.46
C ASN A 98 -4.30 25.79 1.02
N SER A 99 -3.10 26.24 0.63
CA SER A 99 -2.88 26.70 -0.74
C SER A 99 -2.72 25.51 -1.70
N THR A 100 -3.28 25.63 -2.90
CA THR A 100 -3.12 24.59 -3.94
C THR A 100 -1.66 24.36 -4.30
N GLY A 101 -0.83 25.41 -4.25
CA GLY A 101 0.62 25.28 -4.47
C GLY A 101 1.30 24.38 -3.45
N PHE A 102 0.96 24.50 -2.17
CA PHE A 102 1.47 23.62 -1.12
C PHE A 102 1.04 22.16 -1.36
N GLU A 103 -0.23 21.93 -1.71
CA GLU A 103 -0.73 20.59 -2.05
C GLU A 103 0.04 19.96 -3.22
N TYR A 104 0.32 20.71 -4.28
CA TYR A 104 1.12 20.22 -5.42
C TYR A 104 2.57 19.91 -5.03
N ILE A 105 3.20 20.75 -4.21
CA ILE A 105 4.57 20.49 -3.72
C ILE A 105 4.62 19.18 -2.95
N MET A 106 3.69 18.98 -2.01
CA MET A 106 3.63 17.74 -1.22
C MET A 106 3.38 16.52 -2.11
N PHE A 107 2.48 16.63 -3.09
CA PHE A 107 2.22 15.56 -4.05
C PHE A 107 3.48 15.18 -4.84
N VAL A 108 4.23 16.17 -5.35
CA VAL A 108 5.49 15.92 -6.07
C VAL A 108 6.53 15.25 -5.17
N LEU A 109 6.62 15.65 -3.89
CA LEU A 109 7.54 15.03 -2.94
C LEU A 109 7.20 13.56 -2.65
N ILE A 110 5.92 13.21 -2.56
CA ILE A 110 5.47 11.81 -2.43
C ILE A 110 5.86 11.00 -3.68
N MET A 111 5.67 11.57 -4.87
CA MET A 111 6.08 10.92 -6.12
C MET A 111 7.61 10.72 -6.19
N LEU A 112 8.38 11.71 -5.74
CA LEU A 112 9.84 11.59 -5.71
C LEU A 112 10.30 10.54 -4.67
N ASN A 113 9.71 10.53 -3.48
CA ASN A 113 10.02 9.54 -2.45
C ASN A 113 9.72 8.11 -2.91
N THR A 114 8.55 7.88 -3.53
CA THR A 114 8.19 6.58 -4.09
C THR A 114 9.13 6.13 -5.21
N LEU A 115 9.59 7.06 -6.06
CA LEU A 115 10.63 6.76 -7.06
C LEU A 115 11.97 6.41 -6.40
N CYS A 116 12.37 7.12 -5.34
CA CYS A 116 13.58 6.79 -4.58
C CYS A 116 13.52 5.36 -4.01
N LEU A 117 12.41 4.99 -3.37
CA LEU A 117 12.20 3.63 -2.87
C LEU A 117 12.22 2.59 -4.00
N ALA A 118 11.64 2.90 -5.16
CA ALA A 118 11.62 2.00 -6.31
C ALA A 118 12.99 1.79 -6.98
N MET A 119 13.93 2.74 -6.81
CA MET A 119 15.29 2.64 -7.38
C MET A 119 16.24 1.75 -6.56
N GLN A 120 15.85 1.32 -5.35
CA GLN A 120 16.64 0.40 -4.54
C GLN A 120 16.69 -0.99 -5.18
N HIS A 121 17.88 -1.60 -5.24
CA HIS A 121 18.10 -2.91 -5.83
C HIS A 121 19.21 -3.68 -5.10
N TYR A 122 19.22 -5.01 -5.24
CA TYR A 122 20.26 -5.85 -4.65
C TYR A 122 21.63 -5.60 -5.31
N GLY A 123 22.71 -5.61 -4.52
CA GLY A 123 24.08 -5.42 -5.02
C GLY A 123 24.46 -3.96 -5.33
N GLN A 124 23.83 -2.98 -4.67
CA GLN A 124 24.13 -1.56 -4.83
C GLN A 124 25.51 -1.17 -4.31
N SER A 125 26.09 -0.12 -4.91
CA SER A 125 27.34 0.46 -4.42
C SER A 125 27.10 1.16 -3.08
N LYS A 126 28.11 1.14 -2.20
CA LYS A 126 28.01 1.76 -0.88
C LYS A 126 27.61 3.24 -0.94
N LEU A 127 28.19 3.99 -1.90
CA LEU A 127 27.85 5.40 -2.13
C LEU A 127 26.38 5.62 -2.50
N PHE A 128 25.77 4.69 -3.24
CA PHE A 128 24.36 4.79 -3.61
C PHE A 128 23.45 4.53 -2.41
N ASN A 129 23.79 3.56 -1.57
CA ASN A 129 23.06 3.29 -0.33
C ASN A 129 23.12 4.50 0.62
N ASP A 130 24.32 5.03 0.87
CA ASP A 130 24.50 6.21 1.73
C ASP A 130 23.68 7.42 1.21
N ALA A 131 23.65 7.63 -0.12
CA ALA A 131 22.85 8.69 -0.72
C ALA A 131 21.34 8.45 -0.55
N MET A 132 20.88 7.20 -0.64
CA MET A 132 19.48 6.83 -0.49
C MET A 132 19.01 7.00 0.97
N ASP A 133 19.87 6.69 1.94
CA ASP A 133 19.58 6.89 3.37
C ASP A 133 19.45 8.38 3.70
N ILE A 134 20.35 9.21 3.17
CA ILE A 134 20.25 10.67 3.30
C ILE A 134 18.93 11.17 2.70
N MET A 135 18.54 10.69 1.51
CA MET A 135 17.29 11.08 0.86
C MET A 135 16.06 10.67 1.70
N ASN A 136 16.04 9.46 2.24
CA ASN A 136 14.96 9.00 3.13
C ASN A 136 14.85 9.87 4.39
N MET A 137 15.97 10.29 4.97
CA MET A 137 16.01 11.22 6.10
C MET A 137 15.46 12.61 5.71
N VAL A 138 15.84 13.13 4.54
CA VAL A 138 15.31 14.41 4.02
C VAL A 138 13.80 14.34 3.82
N PHE A 139 13.29 13.30 3.17
CA PHE A 139 11.83 13.16 2.96
C PHE A 139 11.08 13.07 4.29
N THR A 140 11.58 12.27 5.24
CA THR A 140 11.00 12.17 6.59
C THR A 140 10.99 13.53 7.28
N GLY A 141 12.08 14.30 7.18
CA GLY A 141 12.18 15.65 7.71
C GLY A 141 11.16 16.61 7.11
N VAL A 142 10.99 16.60 5.78
CA VAL A 142 10.04 17.48 5.08
C VAL A 142 8.59 17.15 5.45
N PHE A 143 8.19 15.87 5.46
CA PHE A 143 6.85 15.46 5.89
C PHE A 143 6.61 15.75 7.39
N THR A 144 7.65 15.69 8.22
CA THR A 144 7.55 16.10 9.63
C THR A 144 7.28 17.60 9.78
N VAL A 145 8.00 18.44 9.02
CA VAL A 145 7.77 19.89 9.01
C VAL A 145 6.36 20.21 8.52
N GLU A 146 5.89 19.54 7.48
CA GLU A 146 4.52 19.65 6.98
C GLU A 146 3.48 19.34 8.06
N MET A 147 3.64 18.20 8.77
CA MET A 147 2.77 17.81 9.88
C MET A 147 2.74 18.89 10.97
N VAL A 148 3.90 19.45 11.35
CA VAL A 148 3.98 20.53 12.36
C VAL A 148 3.27 21.79 11.89
N LEU A 149 3.44 22.20 10.62
CA LEU A 149 2.76 23.36 10.05
C LEU A 149 1.24 23.17 10.05
N LYS A 150 0.75 21.98 9.67
CA LYS A 150 -0.67 21.62 9.72
C LYS A 150 -1.21 21.60 11.16
N LEU A 151 -0.45 21.09 12.13
CA LEU A 151 -0.83 21.08 13.54
C LEU A 151 -0.98 22.50 14.11
N ILE A 152 -0.09 23.43 13.75
CA ILE A 152 -0.18 24.84 14.13
C ILE A 152 -1.40 25.50 13.46
N ALA A 153 -1.66 25.21 12.18
CA ALA A 153 -2.76 25.78 11.41
C ALA A 153 -4.14 25.35 11.92
N PHE A 154 -4.36 24.05 12.16
CA PHE A 154 -5.68 23.50 12.49
C PHE A 154 -5.92 23.29 13.99
N LYS A 155 -4.88 23.41 14.81
CA LYS A 155 -4.81 22.90 16.20
C LYS A 155 -4.96 21.38 16.25
N PRO A 156 -4.46 20.70 17.30
CA PRO A 156 -4.53 19.23 17.39
C PRO A 156 -5.96 18.68 17.21
N LYS A 157 -6.95 19.33 17.83
CA LYS A 157 -8.36 18.91 17.72
C LYS A 157 -8.94 19.02 16.30
N GLY A 158 -8.52 20.03 15.53
CA GLY A 158 -8.96 20.19 14.14
C GLY A 158 -8.22 19.26 13.19
N TYR A 159 -6.92 19.08 13.42
CA TYR A 159 -6.04 18.20 12.65
C TYR A 159 -6.51 16.74 12.70
N PHE A 160 -6.71 16.18 13.89
CA PHE A 160 -7.15 14.79 14.06
C PHE A 160 -8.64 14.55 13.79
N SER A 161 -9.42 15.60 13.51
CA SER A 161 -10.80 15.44 13.07
C SER A 161 -10.90 15.04 11.60
N ASP A 162 -9.83 15.24 10.83
CA ASP A 162 -9.73 14.83 9.43
C ASP A 162 -9.00 13.48 9.34
N ALA A 163 -9.65 12.51 8.69
CA ALA A 163 -9.11 11.16 8.54
C ALA A 163 -7.81 11.16 7.73
N TRP A 164 -7.69 12.05 6.73
CA TRP A 164 -6.50 12.11 5.88
C TRP A 164 -5.29 12.66 6.61
N ASN A 165 -5.46 13.74 7.38
CA ASN A 165 -4.39 14.29 8.22
C ASN A 165 -3.98 13.31 9.33
N THR A 166 -4.92 12.53 9.84
CA THR A 166 -4.62 11.46 10.82
C THR A 166 -3.77 10.37 10.18
N PHE A 167 -4.11 9.91 8.97
CA PHE A 167 -3.32 8.95 8.21
C PHE A 167 -1.91 9.47 7.91
N ASP A 168 -1.79 10.71 7.47
CA ASP A 168 -0.52 11.40 7.22
C ASP A 168 0.37 11.43 8.47
N SER A 169 -0.20 11.77 9.64
CA SER A 169 0.56 11.73 10.89
C SER A 169 1.02 10.34 11.31
N LEU A 170 0.26 9.29 10.99
CA LEU A 170 0.69 7.92 11.27
C LEU A 170 1.88 7.51 10.42
N ILE A 171 1.90 7.91 9.14
CA ILE A 171 3.03 7.65 8.24
C ILE A 171 4.28 8.36 8.78
N VAL A 172 4.18 9.66 9.10
CA VAL A 172 5.30 10.44 9.62
C VAL A 172 5.85 9.85 10.92
N ILE A 173 4.97 9.47 11.85
CA ILE A 173 5.39 8.82 13.11
C ILE A 173 6.09 7.48 12.82
N GLY A 174 5.55 6.68 11.90
CA GLY A 174 6.18 5.42 11.46
C GLY A 174 7.58 5.65 10.91
N SER A 175 7.76 6.65 10.04
CA SER A 175 9.07 7.01 9.46
C SER A 175 10.06 7.51 10.51
N ILE A 176 9.61 8.28 11.51
CA ILE A 176 10.47 8.72 12.62
C ILE A 176 10.93 7.51 13.45
N VAL A 177 10.02 6.58 13.75
CA VAL A 177 10.36 5.36 14.49
C VAL A 177 11.36 4.51 13.72
N ASP A 178 11.19 4.36 12.42
CA ASP A 178 12.11 3.62 11.55
C ASP A 178 13.53 4.22 11.58
N VAL A 179 13.66 5.53 11.45
CA VAL A 179 14.95 6.24 11.55
C VAL A 179 15.57 6.05 12.94
N VAL A 180 14.79 6.19 14.02
CA VAL A 180 15.29 6.02 15.39
C VAL A 180 15.77 4.60 15.65
N LEU A 181 15.07 3.60 15.12
CA LEU A 181 15.47 2.19 15.25
C LEU A 181 16.75 1.90 14.45
N SER A 182 16.87 2.43 13.24
CA SER A 182 18.07 2.29 12.42
C SER A 182 19.31 2.87 13.12
N GLU A 183 19.17 4.05 13.73
CA GLU A 183 20.24 4.65 14.54
C GLU A 183 20.54 3.81 15.79
N ALA A 184 19.50 3.35 16.50
CA ALA A 184 19.68 2.54 17.71
C ALA A 184 20.45 1.23 17.44
N ASP A 185 20.21 0.57 16.31
CA ASP A 185 20.97 -0.60 15.88
C ASP A 185 22.44 -0.26 15.60
N HIS A 186 22.74 0.91 15.04
CA HIS A 186 24.12 1.38 14.84
C HIS A 186 24.83 1.63 16.18
N TYR A 187 24.19 2.33 17.11
CA TYR A 187 24.73 2.56 18.46
C TYR A 187 24.94 1.26 19.23
N PHE A 188 24.02 0.30 19.10
CA PHE A 188 24.13 -1.01 19.73
C PHE A 188 25.29 -1.80 19.13
N THR A 189 25.42 -1.84 17.81
CA THR A 189 26.51 -2.54 17.10
C THR A 189 27.88 -1.97 17.46
N ASP A 190 28.02 -0.63 17.53
CA ASP A 190 29.26 0.03 17.95
C ASP A 190 29.58 -0.23 19.44
N ALA A 191 28.57 -0.21 20.31
CA ALA A 191 28.76 -0.52 21.72
C ALA A 191 29.19 -1.97 21.94
N TRP A 192 28.62 -2.93 21.20
CA TRP A 192 29.03 -4.34 21.24
C TRP A 192 30.41 -4.57 20.65
N ASN A 193 30.75 -3.94 19.53
CA ASN A 193 32.11 -4.01 18.95
C ASN A 193 33.17 -3.43 19.92
N THR A 194 32.82 -2.37 20.64
CA THR A 194 33.70 -1.78 21.67
C THR A 194 33.81 -2.69 22.89
N PHE A 195 32.73 -3.35 23.29
CA PHE A 195 32.72 -4.33 24.38
C PHE A 195 33.52 -5.58 24.04
N ASP A 196 33.38 -6.11 22.83
CA ASP A 196 34.16 -7.24 22.31
C ASP A 196 35.65 -6.89 22.21
N ALA A 197 36.00 -5.68 21.76
CA ALA A 197 37.38 -5.20 21.76
C ALA A 197 37.97 -5.13 23.19
N LEU A 198 37.16 -4.76 24.18
CA LEU A 198 37.57 -4.66 25.58
C LEU A 198 37.76 -6.05 26.22
N ILE A 199 36.94 -7.04 25.86
CA ILE A 199 37.12 -8.45 26.25
C ILE A 199 38.40 -9.02 25.63
N VAL A 200 38.66 -8.75 24.35
CA VAL A 200 39.88 -9.21 23.66
C VAL A 200 41.13 -8.58 24.28
N VAL A 201 41.11 -7.26 24.54
CA VAL A 201 42.24 -6.56 25.20
C VAL A 201 42.42 -7.06 26.64
N GLY A 202 41.35 -7.26 27.39
CA GLY A 202 41.40 -7.83 28.75
C GLY A 202 42.02 -9.22 28.76
N SER A 203 41.64 -10.07 27.79
CA SER A 203 42.20 -11.43 27.65
C SER A 203 43.69 -11.42 27.31
N VAL A 204 44.15 -10.48 26.48
CA VAL A 204 45.58 -10.34 26.13
C VAL A 204 46.39 -9.83 27.33
N VAL A 205 45.82 -8.90 28.11
CA VAL A 205 46.44 -8.40 29.34
C VAL A 205 46.53 -9.51 30.39
N ASP A 206 45.49 -10.32 30.56
CA ASP A 206 45.53 -11.47 31.47
C ASP A 206 46.59 -12.50 31.04
N ILE A 207 46.70 -12.82 29.74
CA ILE A 207 47.77 -13.71 29.23
C ILE A 207 49.16 -13.13 29.51
N ALA A 208 49.37 -11.83 29.29
CA ALA A 208 50.66 -11.18 29.52
C ALA A 208 51.06 -11.10 31.00
N ILE A 209 50.08 -11.03 31.91
CA ILE A 209 50.32 -11.02 33.37
C ILE A 209 50.60 -12.43 33.91
N THR A 210 50.09 -13.49 33.25
CA THR A 210 50.23 -14.87 33.74
C THR A 210 51.53 -15.56 33.28
N GLU A 211 52.28 -14.97 32.34
CA GLU A 211 53.58 -15.48 31.85
C GLU A 211 54.81 -14.82 32.53
N VAL A 212 54.63 -14.07 33.62
CA VAL A 212 55.69 -13.54 34.50
C VAL A 212 55.66 -14.20 35.86
#